data_AF-A0A0C2RW48-F1
#
_entry.id   AF-A0A0C2RW48-F1
#
_cell.length_a   1.000
_cell.length_b   1.000
_cell.length_c   1.000
_cell.angle_alpha   90.00
_cell.angle_beta   90.00
_cell.angle_gamma   90.00
#
_symmetry.space_group_name_H-M   'P 1'
#
loop_
_entity.id
_entity.type
_entity.pdbx_description
1 polymer ?
#
loop_
_entity_poly.entity_id
_entity_poly.type
_entity_poly.pdbx_seq_one_letter_code
_entity_poly.pdbx_strand_id
1 'polypeptide(L)'
;MDAALSAESVLEWIADRDDWLMVFDNADGGCQVVEKFIPPGNGGNILITSRDKGLARITSGTCLEVTEMGEDEGITLLLKSAMIENNSVNVATAAQKLVAALGCIPLAIDQAGAYVMSCGCGLDHYLELFMEHRAKLMSDEEFRGASLYNKTTYGTWEISIEAIKCRTEGKNKAQSLAAQSALTLHEIFAFLHHDNISEDIFKSAALNFMERRDEITNGLPQSISLLDYKTLFLNDDGKWDALQFEAGIRVLVSFSLIKSVGKLYSVHPLVQTWSRDRIPVTNSDSYYDVVSLLLFGLTRLLHCCDTSVPCITKHYIIVTSSLISAPQCCT
;
A
#
# COMPACT_ATOMS: atom_id res chain seq x y z
N MET A 1 -23.05 -35.88 27.55
CA MET A 1 -22.11 -34.78 27.82
C MET A 1 -21.15 -34.76 26.65
N ASP A 2 -21.39 -33.90 25.67
CA ASP A 2 -20.43 -33.64 24.60
C ASP A 2 -19.21 -32.99 25.23
N ALA A 3 -18.11 -33.73 25.36
CA ALA A 3 -16.82 -33.12 25.61
C ALA A 3 -16.50 -32.29 24.36
N ALA A 4 -16.48 -30.97 24.50
CA ALA A 4 -16.03 -30.10 23.42
C ALA A 4 -14.64 -30.59 22.98
N LEU A 5 -14.53 -31.01 21.72
CA LEU A 5 -13.26 -31.36 21.11
C LEU A 5 -12.34 -30.16 21.25
N SER A 6 -11.22 -30.32 21.96
CA SER A 6 -10.22 -29.25 22.08
C SER A 6 -9.36 -29.21 20.82
N ALA A 7 -8.72 -28.07 20.57
CA ALA A 7 -7.78 -27.95 19.45
C ALA A 7 -6.66 -29.00 19.58
N GLU A 8 -6.16 -29.23 20.80
CA GLU A 8 -5.14 -30.22 21.10
C GLU A 8 -5.56 -31.64 20.69
N SER A 9 -6.80 -32.05 20.99
CA SER A 9 -7.30 -33.38 20.58
C SER A 9 -7.36 -33.54 19.06
N VAL A 10 -7.67 -32.47 18.32
CA VAL A 10 -7.66 -32.49 16.86
C VAL A 10 -6.23 -32.58 16.32
N LEU A 11 -5.29 -31.87 16.94
CA LEU A 11 -3.86 -31.92 16.57
C LEU A 11 -3.24 -33.30 16.84
N GLU A 12 -3.59 -33.95 17.95
CA GLU A 12 -3.15 -35.34 18.21
C GLU A 12 -3.76 -36.32 17.22
N TRP A 13 -5.05 -36.17 16.90
CA TRP A 13 -5.75 -37.04 15.96
C TRP A 13 -5.20 -36.95 14.53
N ILE A 14 -4.83 -35.75 14.09
CA ILE A 14 -4.25 -35.55 12.74
C ILE A 14 -2.77 -35.94 12.70
N ALA A 15 -2.05 -35.87 13.82
CA ALA A 15 -0.66 -36.31 13.92
C ALA A 15 -0.49 -37.83 13.72
N ASP A 16 -1.52 -38.62 14.02
CA ASP A 16 -1.55 -40.08 13.79
C ASP A 16 -2.02 -40.44 12.36
N ARG A 17 -2.00 -39.48 11.43
CA ARG A 17 -2.42 -39.65 10.04
C ARG A 17 -1.34 -39.20 9.07
N ASP A 18 -1.39 -39.82 7.90
CA ASP A 18 -0.57 -39.48 6.75
C ASP A 18 -1.41 -38.83 5.64
N ASP A 19 -0.74 -38.18 4.69
CA ASP A 19 -1.28 -37.58 3.46
C ASP A 19 -2.38 -36.51 3.67
N TRP A 20 -2.32 -35.78 4.79
CA TRP A 20 -3.22 -34.65 5.04
C TRP A 20 -2.66 -33.30 4.56
N LEU A 21 -3.55 -32.35 4.31
CA LEU A 21 -3.24 -30.95 4.04
C LEU A 21 -4.00 -30.06 5.03
N MET A 22 -3.29 -29.21 5.75
CA MET A 22 -3.87 -28.19 6.61
C MET A 22 -3.67 -26.81 5.97
N VAL A 23 -4.74 -26.03 5.87
CA VAL A 23 -4.70 -24.68 5.32
C VAL A 23 -4.99 -23.67 6.43
N PHE A 24 -4.01 -22.82 6.74
CA PHE A 24 -4.22 -21.63 7.57
C PHE A 24 -4.54 -20.46 6.66
N ASP A 25 -5.81 -20.12 6.56
CA ASP A 25 -6.25 -19.01 5.75
C ASP A 25 -6.21 -17.69 6.53
N ASN A 26 -5.68 -16.62 5.92
CA ASN A 26 -5.60 -15.27 6.47
C ASN A 26 -4.92 -15.21 7.85
N ALA A 27 -3.79 -15.91 8.00
CA ALA A 27 -3.08 -16.12 9.27
C ALA A 27 -2.22 -14.92 9.71
N ASP A 28 -2.81 -13.72 9.75
CA ASP A 28 -2.09 -12.50 10.11
C ASP A 28 -1.86 -12.40 11.64
N GLY A 29 -0.77 -11.72 12.04
CA GLY A 29 -0.45 -11.48 13.46
C GLY A 29 0.79 -12.20 13.98
N GLY A 30 1.62 -12.76 13.09
CA GLY A 30 2.90 -13.36 13.43
C GLY A 30 2.85 -14.84 13.75
N CYS A 31 4.02 -15.44 13.91
CA CYS A 31 4.19 -16.89 14.06
C CYS A 31 3.41 -17.49 15.24
N GLN A 32 3.23 -16.73 16.32
CA GLN A 32 2.52 -17.14 17.53
C GLN A 32 1.04 -17.51 17.28
N VAL A 33 0.43 -16.95 16.23
CA VAL A 33 -0.95 -17.25 15.85
C VAL A 33 -1.06 -18.66 15.26
N VAL A 34 -0.01 -19.12 14.56
CA VAL A 34 0.01 -20.38 13.82
C VAL A 34 0.72 -21.50 14.59
N GLU A 35 1.85 -21.23 15.21
CA GLU A 35 2.75 -22.23 15.83
C GLU A 35 2.03 -23.18 16.79
N LYS A 36 1.10 -22.66 17.60
CA LYS A 36 0.31 -23.44 18.57
C LYS A 36 -0.67 -24.43 17.94
N PHE A 37 -0.93 -24.30 16.64
CA PHE A 37 -1.87 -25.14 15.89
C PHE A 37 -1.16 -26.03 14.86
N ILE A 38 0.17 -26.11 14.87
CA ILE A 38 0.91 -27.03 14.00
C ILE A 38 0.87 -28.44 14.62
N PRO A 39 0.34 -29.45 13.90
CA PRO A 39 0.37 -30.82 14.39
C PRO A 39 1.80 -31.34 14.58
N PRO A 40 2.09 -32.12 15.62
CA PRO A 40 3.37 -32.80 15.73
C PRO A 40 3.52 -33.86 14.62
N GLY A 41 4.75 -34.11 14.19
CA GLY A 41 5.06 -35.12 13.16
C GLY A 41 5.25 -34.55 11.76
N ASN A 42 5.32 -35.43 10.76
CA ASN A 42 5.63 -35.09 9.36
C ASN A 42 4.70 -35.81 8.36
N GLY A 43 3.55 -36.31 8.82
CA GLY A 43 2.60 -37.07 8.00
C GLY A 43 1.81 -36.23 6.99
N GLY A 44 1.92 -34.90 7.01
CA GLY A 44 1.15 -34.05 6.10
C GLY A 44 1.83 -32.73 5.75
N ASN A 45 1.09 -31.92 4.99
CA ASN A 45 1.54 -30.66 4.43
C ASN A 45 0.75 -29.50 5.03
N ILE A 46 1.39 -28.34 5.15
CA ILE A 46 0.77 -27.12 5.66
C ILE A 46 0.88 -26.03 4.60
N LEU A 47 -0.25 -25.41 4.25
CA LEU A 47 -0.32 -24.21 3.43
C LEU A 47 -0.78 -23.05 4.30
N ILE A 48 -0.07 -21.92 4.24
CA ILE A 48 -0.42 -20.71 4.98
C ILE A 48 -0.62 -19.58 3.98
N THR A 49 -1.77 -18.92 4.02
CA THR A 49 -2.01 -17.64 3.34
C THR A 49 -1.96 -16.53 4.39
N SER A 50 -1.12 -15.52 4.17
CA SER A 50 -1.01 -14.37 5.08
C SER A 50 -0.31 -13.21 4.38
N ARG A 51 -0.53 -12.01 4.90
CA ARG A 51 0.21 -10.79 4.54
C ARG A 51 1.53 -10.65 5.29
N ASP A 52 1.72 -11.42 6.37
CA ASP A 52 2.92 -11.37 7.21
C ASP A 52 4.03 -12.29 6.66
N LYS A 53 4.98 -11.68 5.92
CA LYS A 53 6.18 -12.38 5.42
C LYS A 53 7.02 -13.01 6.55
N GLY A 54 6.87 -12.57 7.80
CA GLY A 54 7.56 -13.13 8.96
C GLY A 54 7.24 -14.61 9.23
N LEU A 55 6.11 -15.11 8.72
CA LEU A 55 5.71 -16.53 8.83
C LEU A 55 6.64 -17.47 8.05
N ALA A 56 7.44 -16.97 7.10
CA ALA A 56 8.45 -17.80 6.42
C ALA A 56 9.45 -18.45 7.40
N ARG A 57 9.61 -17.87 8.60
CA ARG A 57 10.48 -18.42 9.66
C ARG A 57 10.02 -19.78 10.18
N ILE A 58 8.73 -20.10 10.10
CA ILE A 58 8.16 -21.36 10.57
C ILE A 58 7.92 -22.37 9.45
N THR A 59 8.08 -21.98 8.18
CA THR A 59 7.91 -22.84 6.99
C THR A 59 9.24 -23.26 6.36
N SER A 60 10.30 -23.37 7.17
CA SER A 60 11.68 -23.66 6.71
C SER A 60 12.18 -22.69 5.62
N GLY A 61 11.67 -21.46 5.59
CA GLY A 61 12.05 -20.43 4.61
C GLY A 61 11.30 -20.50 3.27
N THR A 62 10.35 -21.44 3.10
CA THR A 62 9.56 -21.53 1.87
C THR A 62 8.40 -20.53 1.92
N CYS A 63 8.42 -19.55 1.02
CA CYS A 63 7.36 -18.56 0.86
C CYS A 63 7.25 -18.17 -0.62
N LEU A 64 6.01 -18.07 -1.12
CA LEU A 64 5.72 -17.55 -2.44
C LEU A 64 4.95 -16.24 -2.30
N GLU A 65 5.55 -15.16 -2.78
CA GLU A 65 4.86 -13.88 -2.84
C GLU A 65 3.87 -13.91 -4.01
N VAL A 66 2.59 -13.66 -3.71
CA VAL A 66 1.55 -13.46 -4.72
C VAL A 66 1.59 -11.99 -5.13
N THR A 67 1.94 -11.74 -6.38
CA THR A 67 1.97 -10.38 -6.96
C THR A 67 0.66 -10.05 -7.65
N GLU A 68 0.62 -8.86 -8.24
CA GLU A 68 -0.43 -8.47 -9.19
C GLU A 68 -0.55 -9.50 -10.32
N MET A 69 -1.75 -9.57 -10.90
CA MET A 69 -2.06 -10.49 -11.98
C MET A 69 -1.33 -10.08 -13.27
N GLY A 70 -1.00 -11.04 -14.14
CA GLY A 70 -0.53 -10.71 -15.48
C GLY A 70 -1.60 -9.94 -16.26
N GLU A 71 -1.19 -9.06 -17.18
CA GLU A 71 -2.14 -8.25 -17.96
C GLU A 71 -3.14 -9.12 -18.75
N ASP A 72 -2.66 -10.18 -19.41
CA ASP A 72 -3.51 -11.13 -20.15
C ASP A 72 -4.47 -11.91 -19.25
N GLU A 73 -4.02 -12.29 -18.05
CA GLU A 73 -4.85 -12.94 -17.04
C GLU A 73 -5.93 -11.98 -16.53
N GLY A 74 -5.56 -10.71 -16.32
CA GLY A 74 -6.48 -9.64 -15.92
C GLY A 74 -7.53 -9.34 -16.98
N ILE A 75 -7.15 -9.28 -18.26
CA ILE A 75 -8.09 -9.14 -19.38
C ILE A 75 -9.05 -10.33 -19.40
N THR A 76 -8.52 -11.54 -19.23
CA THR A 76 -9.34 -12.76 -19.18
C THR A 76 -10.34 -12.72 -18.03
N LEU A 77 -9.92 -12.29 -16.84
CA LEU A 77 -10.80 -12.12 -15.68
C LEU A 77 -11.88 -11.07 -15.94
N LEU A 78 -11.50 -9.89 -16.43
CA LEU A 78 -12.41 -8.79 -16.73
C LEU A 78 -13.52 -9.23 -17.69
N LEU A 79 -13.15 -9.84 -18.82
CA LEU A 79 -14.10 -10.24 -19.85
C LEU A 79 -15.04 -11.35 -19.36
N LYS A 80 -14.53 -12.29 -18.56
CA LYS A 80 -15.36 -13.32 -17.91
C LYS A 80 -16.36 -12.72 -16.94
N SER A 81 -15.91 -11.82 -16.07
CA SER A 81 -16.76 -11.17 -15.06
C SER A 81 -17.82 -10.27 -15.71
N ALA A 82 -17.45 -9.57 -16.78
CA ALA A 82 -18.35 -8.75 -17.59
C ALA A 82 -19.29 -9.56 -18.52
N MET A 83 -19.09 -10.87 -18.65
CA MET A 83 -19.76 -11.74 -19.63
C MET A 83 -19.63 -11.24 -21.09
N ILE A 84 -18.45 -10.72 -21.45
CA ILE A 84 -18.15 -10.22 -22.80
C ILE A 84 -17.24 -11.22 -23.52
N GLU A 85 -17.58 -11.56 -24.77
CA GLU A 85 -16.70 -12.36 -25.63
C GLU A 85 -15.58 -11.52 -26.22
N ASN A 86 -14.35 -12.06 -26.23
CA ASN A 86 -13.21 -11.42 -26.89
C ASN A 86 -13.24 -11.64 -28.42
N ASN A 87 -14.18 -11.00 -29.10
CA ASN A 87 -14.46 -11.22 -30.52
C ASN A 87 -14.00 -10.08 -31.44
N SER A 88 -13.45 -8.99 -30.89
CA SER A 88 -13.01 -7.83 -31.67
C SER A 88 -11.79 -7.14 -31.06
N VAL A 89 -11.00 -6.49 -31.92
CA VAL A 89 -9.82 -5.69 -31.52
C VAL A 89 -10.20 -4.55 -30.58
N ASN A 90 -11.40 -3.97 -30.76
CA ASN A 90 -11.88 -2.88 -29.91
C ASN A 90 -12.13 -3.36 -28.47
N VAL A 91 -12.78 -4.52 -28.30
CA VAL A 91 -13.01 -5.12 -26.97
C VAL A 91 -11.68 -5.43 -26.29
N ALA A 92 -10.74 -6.05 -27.01
CA ALA A 92 -9.41 -6.35 -26.47
C ALA A 92 -8.68 -5.07 -26.02
N THR A 93 -8.72 -4.00 -26.83
CA THR A 93 -8.08 -2.72 -26.52
C THR A 93 -8.72 -2.02 -25.31
N ALA A 94 -10.05 -2.02 -25.23
CA ALA A 94 -10.77 -1.44 -24.10
C ALA A 94 -10.50 -2.21 -22.80
N ALA A 95 -10.51 -3.54 -22.86
CA ALA A 95 -10.18 -4.40 -21.73
C ALA A 95 -8.75 -4.16 -21.24
N GLN A 96 -7.79 -4.05 -22.16
CA GLN A 96 -6.39 -3.76 -21.85
C GLN A 96 -6.25 -2.44 -21.07
N LYS A 97 -6.84 -1.36 -21.59
CA LYS A 97 -6.80 -0.04 -20.94
C LYS A 97 -7.43 -0.08 -19.55
N LEU A 98 -8.57 -0.75 -19.41
CA LEU A 98 -9.28 -0.83 -18.13
C LEU A 98 -8.50 -1.66 -17.10
N VAL A 99 -7.94 -2.81 -17.48
CA VAL A 99 -7.09 -3.63 -16.62
C VAL A 99 -5.85 -2.87 -16.15
N ALA A 100 -5.21 -2.12 -17.06
CA ALA A 100 -4.09 -1.26 -16.71
C ALA A 100 -4.49 -0.14 -15.73
N ALA A 101 -5.64 0.51 -15.94
CA ALA A 101 -6.16 1.55 -15.04
C ALA A 101 -6.52 1.00 -13.65
N LEU A 102 -6.97 -0.25 -13.57
CA LEU A 102 -7.25 -0.99 -12.32
C LEU A 102 -5.98 -1.58 -11.68
N GLY A 103 -4.82 -1.39 -12.33
CA GLY A 103 -3.51 -1.83 -11.86
C GLY A 103 -3.41 -3.35 -11.67
N CYS A 104 -4.08 -4.14 -12.51
CA CYS A 104 -3.97 -5.60 -12.45
C CYS A 104 -4.33 -6.24 -11.10
N ILE A 105 -5.15 -5.58 -10.28
CA ILE A 105 -5.65 -6.12 -9.01
C ILE A 105 -6.90 -6.97 -9.29
N PRO A 106 -6.88 -8.30 -9.02
CA PRO A 106 -8.00 -9.17 -9.34
C PRO A 106 -9.34 -8.73 -8.74
N LEU A 107 -9.33 -8.25 -7.49
CA LEU A 107 -10.53 -7.76 -6.82
C LEU A 107 -11.14 -6.52 -7.52
N ALA A 108 -10.30 -5.59 -7.96
CA ALA A 108 -10.74 -4.38 -8.67
C ALA A 108 -11.28 -4.71 -10.07
N ILE A 109 -10.63 -5.68 -10.75
CA ILE A 109 -11.03 -6.17 -12.06
C ILE A 109 -12.38 -6.88 -12.01
N ASP A 110 -12.57 -7.79 -11.05
CA ASP A 110 -13.82 -8.53 -10.90
C ASP A 110 -14.99 -7.60 -10.51
N GLN A 111 -14.74 -6.63 -9.62
CA GLN A 111 -15.70 -5.58 -9.30
C GLN A 111 -16.10 -4.75 -10.53
N ALA A 112 -15.14 -4.33 -11.36
CA ALA A 112 -15.42 -3.61 -12.59
C ALA A 112 -16.22 -4.45 -13.60
N GLY A 113 -15.86 -5.73 -13.77
CA GLY A 113 -16.59 -6.66 -14.62
C GLY A 113 -18.04 -6.86 -14.16
N ALA A 114 -18.25 -7.02 -12.86
CA ALA A 114 -19.59 -7.14 -12.27
C ALA A 114 -20.45 -5.88 -12.50
N TYR A 115 -19.88 -4.68 -12.39
CA TYR A 115 -20.56 -3.43 -12.74
C TYR A 115 -20.97 -3.42 -14.22
N VAL A 116 -20.01 -3.68 -15.11
CA VAL A 116 -20.23 -3.68 -16.57
C VAL A 116 -21.37 -4.63 -16.95
N MET A 117 -21.36 -5.84 -16.40
CA MET A 117 -22.40 -6.84 -16.63
C MET A 117 -23.77 -6.38 -16.08
N SER A 118 -23.81 -5.90 -14.84
CA SER A 118 -25.06 -5.58 -14.15
C SER A 118 -25.74 -4.33 -14.69
N CYS A 119 -24.95 -3.32 -15.06
CA CYS A 119 -25.44 -2.07 -15.65
C CYS A 119 -25.59 -2.17 -17.18
N GLY A 120 -25.10 -3.23 -17.82
CA GLY A 120 -25.15 -3.44 -19.26
C GLY A 120 -24.41 -2.36 -20.07
N CYS A 121 -23.37 -1.76 -19.50
CA CYS A 121 -22.59 -0.71 -20.17
C CYS A 121 -21.34 -1.30 -20.88
N GLY A 122 -20.70 -0.49 -21.74
CA GLY A 122 -19.45 -0.89 -22.41
C GLY A 122 -18.22 -0.66 -21.54
N LEU A 123 -17.13 -1.39 -21.82
CA LEU A 123 -15.85 -1.25 -21.10
C LEU A 123 -15.28 0.18 -21.18
N ASP A 124 -15.34 0.82 -22.35
CA ASP A 124 -14.87 2.20 -22.53
C ASP A 124 -15.69 3.19 -21.68
N HIS A 125 -17.01 3.01 -21.62
CA HIS A 125 -17.87 3.85 -20.80
C HIS A 125 -17.58 3.68 -19.31
N TYR A 126 -17.37 2.44 -18.86
CA TYR A 126 -16.94 2.20 -17.48
C TYR A 126 -15.59 2.84 -17.19
N LEU A 127 -14.63 2.78 -18.13
CA LEU A 127 -13.33 3.42 -17.97
C LEU A 127 -13.47 4.94 -17.82
N GLU A 128 -14.32 5.61 -18.60
CA GLU A 128 -14.62 7.04 -18.44
C GLU A 128 -15.16 7.34 -17.03
N LEU A 129 -16.19 6.61 -16.60
CA LEU A 129 -16.74 6.73 -15.24
C LEU A 129 -15.70 6.45 -14.16
N PHE A 130 -14.80 5.49 -14.39
CA PHE A 130 -13.72 5.15 -13.48
C PHE A 130 -12.73 6.30 -13.34
N MET A 131 -12.35 6.95 -14.43
CA MET A 131 -11.42 8.09 -14.37
C MET A 131 -12.02 9.29 -13.62
N GLU A 132 -13.33 9.50 -13.69
CA GLU A 132 -14.02 10.64 -13.06
C GLU A 132 -14.53 10.35 -11.65
N HIS A 133 -14.98 9.13 -11.38
CA HIS A 133 -15.75 8.74 -10.18
C HIS A 133 -15.18 7.51 -9.48
N ARG A 134 -13.89 7.23 -9.66
CA ARG A 134 -13.16 6.10 -9.08
C ARG A 134 -13.55 5.75 -7.65
N ALA A 135 -13.50 6.72 -6.73
CA ALA A 135 -13.77 6.48 -5.30
C ALA A 135 -15.18 5.94 -5.06
N LYS A 136 -16.16 6.46 -5.80
CA LYS A 136 -17.55 6.03 -5.72
C LYS A 136 -17.69 4.60 -6.23
N LEU A 137 -17.16 4.32 -7.42
CA LEU A 137 -17.26 2.98 -8.05
C LEU A 137 -16.54 1.90 -7.24
N MET A 138 -15.33 2.19 -6.77
CA MET A 138 -14.52 1.21 -6.01
C MET A 138 -15.01 0.99 -4.58
N SER A 139 -15.88 1.87 -4.08
CA SER A 139 -16.56 1.73 -2.77
C SER A 139 -17.99 1.22 -2.89
N ASP A 140 -18.50 1.02 -4.10
CA ASP A 140 -19.89 0.65 -4.34
C ASP A 140 -20.18 -0.78 -3.88
N GLU A 141 -21.03 -0.90 -2.86
CA GLU A 141 -21.37 -2.17 -2.24
C GLU A 141 -22.27 -3.06 -3.11
N GLU A 142 -22.92 -2.49 -4.13
CA GLU A 142 -23.75 -3.24 -5.07
C GLU A 142 -22.89 -4.14 -5.99
N PHE A 143 -21.67 -3.72 -6.28
CA PHE A 143 -20.78 -4.38 -7.24
C PHE A 143 -19.53 -4.95 -6.57
N ARG A 144 -19.70 -5.92 -5.65
CA ARG A 144 -18.59 -6.57 -4.91
C ARG A 144 -17.87 -7.69 -5.68
N GLY A 145 -18.16 -7.84 -6.98
CA GLY A 145 -17.65 -8.94 -7.80
C GLY A 145 -18.40 -10.26 -7.60
N ALA A 146 -17.92 -11.33 -8.22
CA ALA A 146 -18.45 -12.68 -8.10
C ALA A 146 -17.93 -13.43 -6.85
N SER A 147 -16.92 -12.87 -6.17
CA SER A 147 -16.30 -13.48 -4.99
C SER A 147 -17.21 -13.45 -3.75
N LEU A 148 -17.25 -14.58 -3.01
CA LEU A 148 -17.88 -14.67 -1.69
C LEU A 148 -17.24 -13.76 -0.63
N TYR A 149 -16.08 -13.16 -0.95
CA TYR A 149 -15.36 -12.22 -0.09
C TYR A 149 -16.22 -10.99 0.29
N ASN A 150 -17.24 -10.63 -0.51
CA ASN A 150 -18.30 -9.67 -0.17
C ASN A 150 -17.80 -8.31 0.36
N LYS A 151 -16.62 -7.89 -0.11
CA LYS A 151 -16.01 -6.59 0.16
C LYS A 151 -15.68 -5.91 -1.15
N THR A 152 -15.86 -4.61 -1.18
CA THR A 152 -15.40 -3.78 -2.29
C THR A 152 -13.88 -3.63 -2.23
N THR A 153 -13.29 -3.22 -3.34
CA THR A 153 -11.85 -2.96 -3.42
C THR A 153 -11.42 -1.92 -2.39
N TYR A 154 -12.12 -0.77 -2.32
CA TYR A 154 -11.79 0.27 -1.34
C TYR A 154 -12.14 -0.17 0.08
N GLY A 155 -13.27 -0.87 0.27
CA GLY A 155 -13.66 -1.41 1.57
C GLY A 155 -12.61 -2.35 2.18
N THR A 156 -11.90 -3.12 1.35
CA THR A 156 -10.81 -4.01 1.79
C THR A 156 -9.64 -3.22 2.37
N TRP A 157 -9.28 -2.12 1.72
CA TRP A 157 -8.20 -1.25 2.21
C TRP A 157 -8.63 -0.39 3.40
N GLU A 158 -9.89 0.06 3.46
CA GLU A 158 -10.46 0.73 4.63
C GLU A 158 -10.38 -0.14 5.88
N ILE A 159 -10.70 -1.44 5.78
CA ILE A 159 -10.54 -2.37 6.91
C ILE A 159 -9.09 -2.40 7.42
N SER A 160 -8.12 -2.35 6.51
CA SER A 160 -6.70 -2.37 6.87
C SER A 160 -6.28 -1.08 7.59
N ILE A 161 -6.73 0.08 7.10
CA ILE A 161 -6.44 1.35 7.77
C ILE A 161 -7.17 1.48 9.10
N GLU A 162 -8.41 1.02 9.20
CA GLU A 162 -9.14 1.04 10.46
C GLU A 162 -8.46 0.17 11.51
N ALA A 163 -7.95 -1.01 11.11
CA ALA A 163 -7.13 -1.83 11.99
C ALA A 163 -5.84 -1.13 12.45
N ILE A 164 -5.19 -0.33 11.59
CA ILE A 164 -4.03 0.50 11.98
C ILE A 164 -4.46 1.60 12.96
N LYS A 165 -5.57 2.30 12.71
CA LYS A 165 -6.10 3.33 13.62
C LYS A 165 -6.42 2.75 15.00
N CYS A 166 -7.10 1.61 15.09
CA CYS A 166 -7.34 0.94 16.36
C CYS A 166 -6.04 0.61 17.12
N ARG A 167 -4.94 0.28 16.42
CA ARG A 167 -3.63 0.05 17.06
C ARG A 167 -3.05 1.32 17.69
N THR A 168 -3.40 2.51 17.20
CA THR A 168 -2.96 3.78 17.80
C THR A 168 -3.53 4.01 19.20
N GLU A 169 -4.68 3.43 19.51
CA GLU A 169 -5.35 3.53 20.81
C GLU A 169 -4.97 2.38 21.77
N GLY A 170 -4.09 1.48 21.33
CA GLY A 170 -3.67 0.32 22.10
C GLY A 170 -2.84 0.65 23.34
N LYS A 171 -2.90 -0.22 24.35
CA LYS A 171 -2.13 -0.08 25.61
C LYS A 171 -0.61 -0.17 25.43
N ASN A 172 -0.14 -0.83 24.37
CA ASN A 172 1.29 -0.94 24.09
C ASN A 172 1.79 0.32 23.37
N LYS A 173 2.52 1.17 24.10
CA LYS A 173 3.03 2.45 23.58
C LYS A 173 3.86 2.32 22.30
N ALA A 174 4.72 1.30 22.21
CA ALA A 174 5.57 1.11 21.03
C ALA A 174 4.75 0.74 19.79
N GLN A 175 3.75 -0.15 19.95
CA GLN A 175 2.84 -0.50 18.86
C GLN A 175 1.96 0.69 18.45
N SER A 176 1.48 1.47 19.41
CA SER A 176 0.71 2.69 19.14
C SER A 176 1.54 3.71 18.34
N LEU A 177 2.78 3.99 18.74
CA LEU A 177 3.68 4.89 18.01
C LEU A 177 3.99 4.38 16.60
N ALA A 178 4.26 3.08 16.45
CA ALA A 178 4.47 2.45 15.15
C ALA A 178 3.24 2.60 14.23
N ALA A 179 2.02 2.41 14.76
CA ALA A 179 0.79 2.62 14.02
C ALA A 179 0.58 4.09 13.63
N GLN A 180 0.88 5.03 14.52
CA GLN A 180 0.83 6.47 14.19
C GLN A 180 1.82 6.83 13.08
N SER A 181 3.04 6.30 13.15
CA SER A 181 4.07 6.46 12.11
C SER A 181 3.61 5.89 10.77
N ALA A 182 2.96 4.73 10.79
CA ALA A 182 2.39 4.10 9.60
C ALA A 182 1.33 4.99 8.94
N LEU A 183 0.43 5.60 9.71
CA LEU A 183 -0.59 6.53 9.18
C LEU A 183 0.06 7.78 8.56
N THR A 184 1.03 8.38 9.23
CA THR A 184 1.78 9.52 8.69
C THR A 184 2.50 9.16 7.39
N LEU A 185 3.20 8.02 7.34
CA LEU A 185 3.87 7.54 6.13
C LEU A 185 2.88 7.27 4.99
N HIS A 186 1.74 6.67 5.31
CA HIS A 186 0.69 6.36 4.34
C HIS A 186 0.17 7.61 3.65
N GLU A 187 -0.10 8.67 4.41
CA GLU A 187 -0.55 9.96 3.88
C GLU A 187 0.53 10.63 3.03
N ILE A 188 1.79 10.62 3.46
CA ILE A 188 2.90 11.22 2.69
C ILE A 188 3.13 10.43 1.38
N PHE A 189 3.16 9.11 1.44
CA PHE A 189 3.38 8.24 0.28
C PHE A 189 2.27 8.39 -0.76
N ALA A 190 1.07 8.80 -0.34
CA ALA A 190 -0.01 9.15 -1.25
C ALA A 190 0.45 10.22 -2.24
N PHE A 191 1.28 11.19 -1.86
CA PHE A 191 1.68 12.32 -2.72
C PHE A 191 3.08 12.21 -3.34
N LEU A 192 3.85 11.20 -2.98
CA LEU A 192 5.12 10.88 -3.64
C LEU A 192 4.91 10.17 -4.98
N HIS A 193 5.98 9.97 -5.74
CA HIS A 193 5.95 8.99 -6.83
C HIS A 193 5.67 7.60 -6.23
N HIS A 194 4.84 6.79 -6.89
CA HIS A 194 4.38 5.51 -6.34
C HIS A 194 5.47 4.44 -6.24
N ASP A 195 6.61 4.64 -6.89
CA ASP A 195 7.73 3.70 -6.93
C ASP A 195 9.06 4.38 -6.57
N ASN A 196 10.01 3.59 -6.06
CA ASN A 196 11.35 4.01 -5.63
C ASN A 196 11.38 5.13 -4.57
N ILE A 197 10.45 5.09 -3.60
CA ILE A 197 10.44 6.01 -2.47
C ILE A 197 11.58 5.64 -1.52
N SER A 198 12.60 6.49 -1.39
CA SER A 198 13.78 6.21 -0.54
C SER A 198 13.61 6.72 0.89
N GLU A 199 14.08 5.93 1.86
CA GLU A 199 14.26 6.37 3.26
C GLU A 199 15.11 7.65 3.36
N ASP A 200 16.10 7.80 2.48
CA ASP A 200 17.04 8.93 2.51
C ASP A 200 16.34 10.27 2.32
N ILE A 201 15.19 10.31 1.65
CA ILE A 201 14.39 11.53 1.50
C ILE A 201 13.97 12.07 2.88
N PHE A 202 13.48 11.18 3.75
CA PHE A 202 13.04 11.54 5.08
C PHE A 202 14.21 11.87 6.00
N LYS A 203 15.25 11.04 6.00
CA LYS A 203 16.47 11.28 6.79
C LYS A 203 17.11 12.61 6.44
N SER A 204 17.22 12.93 5.15
CA SER A 204 17.83 14.18 4.69
C SER A 204 17.00 15.38 5.08
N ALA A 205 15.67 15.30 4.94
CA ALA A 205 14.77 16.37 5.35
C ALA A 205 14.86 16.63 6.87
N ALA A 206 14.90 15.58 7.68
CA ALA A 206 15.03 15.67 9.14
C ALA A 206 16.33 16.37 9.57
N LEU A 207 17.46 16.01 8.95
CA LEU A 207 18.76 16.64 9.24
C LEU A 207 18.77 18.12 8.85
N ASN A 208 18.30 18.45 7.64
CA ASN A 208 18.25 19.83 7.17
C ASN A 208 17.30 20.70 8.03
N PHE A 209 16.18 20.15 8.48
CA PHE A 209 15.24 20.84 9.36
C PHE A 209 15.92 21.23 10.68
N MET A 210 16.65 20.30 11.29
CA MET A 210 17.31 20.53 12.56
C MET A 210 18.50 21.49 12.46
N GLU A 211 19.24 21.47 11.36
CA GLU A 211 20.33 22.42 11.10
C GLU A 211 19.82 23.87 11.01
N ARG A 212 18.60 24.06 10.49
CA ARG A 212 18.06 25.38 10.13
C ARG A 212 16.97 25.89 11.06
N ARG A 213 16.63 25.14 12.11
CA ARG A 213 15.53 25.47 13.02
C ARG A 213 15.67 26.86 13.67
N ASP A 214 16.91 27.32 13.84
CA ASP A 214 17.26 28.59 14.48
C ASP A 214 17.59 29.70 13.43
N GLU A 215 17.50 29.40 12.12
CA GLU A 215 17.72 30.38 11.05
C GLU A 215 16.48 31.27 10.82
N ILE A 216 16.63 32.58 11.05
CA ILE A 216 15.62 33.57 10.66
C ILE A 216 15.74 33.82 9.16
N THR A 217 15.06 33.03 8.34
CA THR A 217 14.96 33.31 6.90
C THR A 217 13.80 34.28 6.65
N ASN A 218 14.10 35.40 5.98
CA ASN A 218 13.12 36.43 5.56
C ASN A 218 12.15 35.93 4.46
N GLY A 219 11.54 34.75 4.61
CA GLY A 219 10.60 34.22 3.63
C GLY A 219 10.16 32.75 3.76
N LEU A 220 10.73 31.94 4.66
CA LEU A 220 10.24 30.59 4.97
C LEU A 220 9.54 30.35 6.34
N PRO A 221 8.87 31.32 7.00
CA PRO A 221 8.22 31.03 8.29
C PRO A 221 6.98 30.11 8.21
N GLN A 222 6.33 29.98 7.05
CA GLN A 222 5.02 29.29 6.93
C GLN A 222 5.11 27.82 6.51
N SER A 223 6.21 27.39 5.89
CA SER A 223 6.40 25.99 5.47
C SER A 223 7.04 25.12 6.56
N ILE A 224 7.78 25.72 7.50
CA ILE A 224 8.35 25.05 8.68
C ILE A 224 7.25 24.61 9.66
N SER A 225 6.08 25.25 9.68
CA SER A 225 4.97 24.80 10.54
C SER A 225 4.30 23.50 10.08
N LEU A 226 4.57 23.04 8.86
CA LEU A 226 4.02 21.78 8.31
C LEU A 226 4.91 20.57 8.58
N LEU A 227 6.23 20.78 8.70
CA LEU A 227 7.17 19.75 9.09
C LEU A 227 7.37 19.82 10.60
N ASP A 228 6.80 18.85 11.32
CA ASP A 228 7.02 18.69 12.75
C ASP A 228 7.92 17.48 13.04
N TYR A 229 8.25 17.30 14.32
CA TYR A 229 9.06 16.17 14.79
C TYR A 229 8.42 14.83 14.41
N LYS A 230 7.09 14.74 14.34
CA LYS A 230 6.39 13.52 14.01
C LYS A 230 6.53 13.17 12.52
N THR A 231 6.33 14.15 11.65
CA THR A 231 6.41 14.02 10.18
C THR A 231 7.83 13.71 9.71
N LEU A 232 8.82 14.27 10.41
CA LEU A 232 10.25 14.05 10.16
C LEU A 232 10.86 12.91 10.99
N PHE A 233 10.05 12.16 11.74
CA PHE A 233 10.50 11.06 12.59
C PHE A 233 11.71 11.43 13.44
N LEU A 234 11.65 12.59 14.10
CA LEU A 234 12.67 13.06 15.03
C LEU A 234 12.32 12.58 16.44
N ASN A 235 13.32 12.08 17.16
CA ASN A 235 13.19 11.75 18.58
C ASN A 235 13.21 13.02 19.47
N ASP A 236 13.07 12.84 20.78
CA ASP A 236 13.05 13.96 21.74
C ASP A 236 14.34 14.80 21.73
N ASP A 237 15.47 14.24 21.31
CA ASP A 237 16.75 14.94 21.14
C ASP A 237 16.86 15.69 19.79
N GLY A 238 15.85 15.59 18.93
CA GLY A 238 15.87 16.14 17.58
C GLY A 238 16.80 15.36 16.62
N LYS A 239 17.00 14.06 16.85
CA LYS A 239 17.74 13.18 15.94
C LYS A 239 16.79 12.31 15.13
N TRP A 240 17.17 12.01 13.89
CA TRP A 240 16.45 11.05 13.04
C TRP A 240 16.29 9.69 13.72
N ASP A 241 15.04 9.30 13.95
CA ASP A 241 14.64 8.04 14.56
C ASP A 241 14.32 7.01 13.48
N ALA A 242 15.39 6.38 12.98
CA ALA A 242 15.28 5.31 12.00
C ALA A 242 14.44 4.13 12.50
N LEU A 243 14.48 3.82 13.79
CA LEU A 243 13.74 2.68 14.36
C LEU A 243 12.24 2.94 14.33
N GLN A 244 11.82 4.18 14.62
CA GLN A 244 10.43 4.59 14.58
C GLN A 244 9.89 4.67 13.15
N PHE A 245 10.68 5.20 12.21
CA PHE A 245 10.36 5.18 10.78
C PHE A 245 10.17 3.74 10.27
N GLU A 246 11.14 2.87 10.53
CA GLU A 246 11.07 1.46 10.13
C GLU A 246 9.91 0.72 10.80
N ALA A 247 9.55 1.08 12.04
CA ALA A 247 8.38 0.51 12.71
C ALA A 247 7.08 0.87 11.98
N GLY A 248 6.94 2.11 11.50
CA GLY A 248 5.82 2.52 10.64
C GLY A 248 5.80 1.76 9.31
N ILE A 249 6.95 1.64 8.64
CA ILE A 249 7.09 0.86 7.40
C ILE A 249 6.66 -0.60 7.62
N ARG A 250 7.13 -1.25 8.70
CA ARG A 250 6.75 -2.63 9.02
C ARG A 250 5.24 -2.79 9.20
N VAL A 251 4.58 -1.83 9.82
CA VAL A 251 3.11 -1.84 9.95
C VAL A 251 2.46 -1.77 8.56
N LEU A 252 2.85 -0.83 7.70
CA LEU A 252 2.28 -0.73 6.35
C LEU A 252 2.49 -1.98 5.49
N VAL A 253 3.69 -2.58 5.58
CA VAL A 253 4.02 -3.85 4.89
C VAL A 253 3.16 -4.99 5.43
N SER A 254 2.92 -5.06 6.76
CA SER A 254 2.09 -6.13 7.36
C SER A 254 0.62 -6.10 6.93
N PHE A 255 0.15 -4.98 6.40
CA PHE A 255 -1.18 -4.83 5.81
C PHE A 255 -1.17 -4.85 4.28
N SER A 256 -0.01 -5.11 3.65
CA SER A 256 0.21 -5.09 2.21
C SER A 256 -0.17 -3.76 1.54
N LEU A 257 -0.08 -2.65 2.28
CA LEU A 257 -0.34 -1.31 1.73
C LEU A 257 0.85 -0.77 0.93
N ILE A 258 2.06 -1.25 1.24
CA ILE A 258 3.31 -0.91 0.54
C ILE A 258 4.18 -2.16 0.37
N LYS A 259 5.08 -2.13 -0.61
CA LYS A 259 6.20 -3.07 -0.74
C LYS A 259 7.49 -2.42 -0.25
N SER A 260 8.41 -3.24 0.22
CA SER A 260 9.72 -2.81 0.73
C SER A 260 10.83 -3.72 0.19
N VAL A 261 11.84 -3.12 -0.43
CA VAL A 261 13.06 -3.77 -0.90
C VAL A 261 14.25 -2.99 -0.34
N GLY A 262 14.77 -3.46 0.79
CA GLY A 262 15.80 -2.71 1.53
C GLY A 262 15.24 -1.41 2.08
N LYS A 263 15.74 -0.28 1.56
CA LYS A 263 15.33 1.09 1.94
C LYS A 263 14.55 1.82 0.84
N LEU A 264 14.10 1.07 -0.16
CA LEU A 264 13.23 1.54 -1.22
C LEU A 264 11.82 0.98 -1.02
N TYR A 265 10.84 1.85 -1.12
CA TYR A 265 9.44 1.53 -0.91
C TYR A 265 8.64 1.83 -2.16
N SER A 266 7.56 1.09 -2.36
CA SER A 266 6.60 1.36 -3.41
C SER A 266 5.18 1.15 -2.91
N VAL A 267 4.26 1.93 -3.46
CA VAL A 267 2.82 1.82 -3.24
C VAL A 267 2.21 1.40 -4.56
N HIS A 268 1.31 0.42 -4.52
CA HIS A 268 0.59 0.06 -5.73
C HIS A 268 -0.22 1.28 -6.24
N PRO A 269 -0.20 1.62 -7.54
CA PRO A 269 -0.83 2.85 -8.04
C PRO A 269 -2.30 3.01 -7.63
N LEU A 270 -3.08 1.93 -7.69
CA LEU A 270 -4.49 1.99 -7.28
C LEU A 270 -4.66 2.20 -5.75
N VAL A 271 -3.75 1.65 -4.94
CA VAL A 271 -3.72 1.90 -3.47
C VAL A 271 -3.31 3.34 -3.21
N GLN A 272 -2.30 3.86 -3.91
CA GLN A 272 -1.88 5.25 -3.77
C GLN A 272 -3.03 6.21 -4.10
N THR A 273 -3.76 5.92 -5.18
CA THR A 273 -4.85 6.80 -5.61
C THR A 273 -6.04 6.71 -4.64
N TRP A 274 -6.32 5.52 -4.08
CA TRP A 274 -7.26 5.37 -2.97
C TRP A 274 -6.85 6.20 -1.74
N SER A 275 -5.55 6.19 -1.37
CA SER A 275 -5.04 7.00 -0.27
C SER A 275 -5.30 8.49 -0.49
N ARG A 276 -5.14 8.99 -1.72
CA ARG A 276 -5.44 10.39 -2.08
C ARG A 276 -6.93 10.71 -1.98
N ASP A 277 -7.79 9.82 -2.46
CA ASP A 277 -9.24 10.06 -2.48
C ASP A 277 -9.84 10.23 -1.07
N ARG A 278 -9.17 9.68 -0.04
CA ARG A 278 -9.57 9.82 1.36
C ARG A 278 -9.21 11.16 1.98
N ILE A 279 -8.32 11.91 1.34
CA ILE A 279 -7.80 13.16 1.87
C ILE A 279 -8.68 14.30 1.34
N PRO A 280 -9.30 15.10 2.23
CA PRO A 280 -10.09 16.24 1.81
C PRO A 280 -9.27 17.18 0.92
N VAL A 281 -9.88 17.74 -0.13
CA VAL A 281 -9.23 18.66 -1.06
C VAL A 281 -8.58 19.85 -0.32
N THR A 282 -9.20 20.33 0.75
CA THR A 282 -8.69 21.41 1.60
C THR A 282 -7.34 21.12 2.24
N ASN A 283 -6.97 19.84 2.37
CA ASN A 283 -5.74 19.41 3.01
C ASN A 283 -4.68 18.98 1.99
N SER A 284 -5.04 18.85 0.70
CA SER A 284 -4.13 18.32 -0.33
C SER A 284 -2.93 19.23 -0.56
N ASP A 285 -3.13 20.55 -0.61
CA ASP A 285 -2.05 21.54 -0.79
C ASP A 285 -0.99 21.43 0.31
N SER A 286 -1.43 21.21 1.56
CA SER A 286 -0.54 20.98 2.71
C SER A 286 0.37 19.76 2.50
N TYR A 287 -0.13 18.68 1.90
CA TYR A 287 0.70 17.50 1.63
C TYR A 287 1.66 17.71 0.45
N TYR A 288 1.26 18.45 -0.59
CA TYR A 288 2.18 18.83 -1.66
C TYR A 288 3.32 19.72 -1.12
N ASP A 289 3.04 20.60 -0.16
CA ASP A 289 4.06 21.39 0.52
C ASP A 289 5.00 20.50 1.36
N VAL A 290 4.46 19.57 2.14
CA VAL A 290 5.26 18.58 2.90
C VAL A 290 6.17 17.78 1.98
N VAL A 291 5.64 17.22 0.88
CA VAL A 291 6.43 16.46 -0.09
C VAL A 291 7.50 17.34 -0.74
N SER A 292 7.15 18.57 -1.12
CA SER A 292 8.12 19.50 -1.69
C SER A 292 9.28 19.76 -0.72
N LEU A 293 8.99 20.01 0.55
CA LEU A 293 10.01 20.22 1.58
C LEU A 293 10.88 18.98 1.82
N LEU A 294 10.27 17.78 1.83
CA LEU A 294 10.99 16.52 1.92
C LEU A 294 11.99 16.36 0.77
N LEU A 295 11.56 16.67 -0.46
CA LEU A 295 12.41 16.59 -1.66
C LEU A 295 13.48 17.70 -1.70
N PHE A 296 13.17 18.91 -1.22
CA PHE A 296 14.17 19.99 -1.09
C PHE A 296 15.35 19.60 -0.19
N GLY A 297 15.10 18.77 0.83
CA GLY A 297 16.15 18.21 1.67
C GLY A 297 17.22 17.43 0.89
N LEU A 298 16.87 16.82 -0.25
CA LEU A 298 17.79 16.06 -1.11
C LEU A 298 18.66 16.96 -2.00
N THR A 299 18.10 18.06 -2.52
CA THR A 299 18.80 18.93 -3.49
C THR A 299 20.11 19.54 -2.96
N ARG A 300 20.26 19.68 -1.64
CA ARG A 300 21.50 20.16 -1.01
C ARG A 300 22.58 19.08 -0.86
N LEU A 301 22.21 17.81 -0.64
CA LEU A 301 23.18 16.70 -0.57
C LEU A 301 23.95 16.55 -1.89
N LEU A 302 23.28 16.75 -3.03
CA LEU A 302 23.91 16.72 -4.35
C LEU A 302 24.87 17.90 -4.59
N HIS A 303 24.71 19.03 -3.89
CA HIS A 303 25.63 20.17 -3.95
C HIS A 303 26.80 20.08 -2.95
N CYS A 304 26.69 19.25 -1.91
CA CYS A 304 27.75 19.07 -0.90
C CYS A 304 28.74 17.94 -1.22
N CYS A 305 28.51 17.12 -2.25
CA CYS A 305 29.48 16.13 -2.72
C CYS A 305 30.52 16.76 -3.65
N ASP A 306 31.68 17.13 -3.07
CA ASP A 306 33.01 17.31 -3.67
C ASP A 306 33.17 18.09 -5.00
N THR A 307 33.65 19.33 -4.87
CA THR A 307 34.16 20.18 -5.97
C THR A 307 35.56 19.78 -6.49
N SER A 308 35.88 18.48 -6.60
CA SER A 308 37.23 18.09 -7.08
C SER A 308 37.30 16.95 -8.11
N VAL A 309 36.18 16.43 -8.63
CA VAL A 309 36.19 15.46 -9.74
C VAL A 309 35.04 15.75 -10.72
N PRO A 310 35.28 15.87 -12.03
CA PRO A 310 34.20 16.01 -13.01
C PRO A 310 33.52 14.66 -13.23
N CYS A 311 32.56 14.31 -12.37
CA CYS A 311 31.68 13.18 -12.61
C CYS A 311 30.54 13.63 -13.54
N ILE A 312 30.70 13.31 -14.81
CA ILE A 312 29.61 13.19 -15.77
C ILE A 312 28.71 12.05 -15.27
N THR A 313 27.63 12.40 -14.58
CA THR A 313 26.50 11.47 -14.42
C THR A 313 25.21 12.25 -14.59
N LYS A 314 24.73 12.29 -15.83
CA LYS A 314 23.31 12.49 -16.14
C LYS A 314 22.53 11.37 -15.47
N HIS A 315 21.79 11.64 -14.39
CA HIS A 315 20.60 10.88 -14.07
C HIS A 315 19.47 11.87 -13.81
N TYR A 316 18.45 11.70 -14.62
CA TYR A 316 17.27 12.53 -14.72
C TYR A 316 16.49 12.51 -13.41
N ILE A 317 16.38 13.67 -12.75
CA ILE A 317 15.16 13.96 -12.01
C ILE A 317 14.17 14.43 -13.08
N ILE A 318 13.45 13.52 -13.71
CA ILE A 318 12.21 13.89 -14.39
C ILE A 318 11.21 14.13 -13.25
N VAL A 319 11.19 15.36 -12.74
CA VAL A 319 9.93 15.92 -12.25
C VAL A 319 9.14 16.22 -13.52
N THR A 320 8.21 15.36 -13.91
CA THR A 320 7.26 15.75 -14.95
C THR A 320 6.45 16.92 -14.42
N SER A 321 6.81 18.13 -14.84
CA SER A 321 5.96 19.31 -14.72
C SER A 321 4.78 19.14 -15.67
N SER A 322 3.73 18.47 -15.22
CA SER A 322 2.46 18.45 -15.92
C SER A 322 1.36 18.26 -14.89
N LEU A 323 1.14 19.30 -14.07
CA LEU A 323 -0.12 19.62 -13.37
C LEU A 323 0.03 20.99 -12.65
N ILE A 324 0.41 22.02 -13.42
CA ILE A 324 -0.07 23.38 -13.16
C ILE A 324 -0.65 23.85 -14.48
N SER A 325 -1.86 23.40 -14.77
CA SER A 325 -2.74 24.02 -15.75
C SER A 325 -4.04 24.24 -14.99
N ALA A 326 -4.16 25.42 -14.40
CA ALA A 326 -5.42 25.93 -13.89
C ALA A 326 -6.47 25.84 -15.01
N PRO A 327 -7.74 25.55 -14.70
CA PRO A 327 -8.80 25.62 -15.70
C PRO A 327 -8.90 27.06 -16.20
N GLN A 328 -8.53 27.28 -17.45
CA GLN A 328 -8.95 28.47 -18.18
C GLN A 328 -10.47 28.42 -18.30
N CYS A 329 -11.16 29.28 -17.55
CA CYS A 329 -12.53 29.66 -17.86
C CYS A 329 -12.55 30.20 -19.31
N CYS A 330 -13.21 29.47 -20.21
CA CYS A 330 -13.58 30.02 -21.51
C CYS A 330 -15.00 30.58 -21.40
N THR A 331 -15.06 31.92 -21.51
CA THR A 331 -16.18 32.82 -21.87
C THR A 331 -17.53 32.63 -21.18
#